data_AF-A0A1G7LDB9-F1
#
_entry.id   AF-A0A1G7LDB9-F1
#
_cell.length_a   1.000
_cell.length_b   1.000
_cell.length_c   1.000
_cell.angle_alpha   90.00
_cell.angle_beta   90.00
_cell.angle_gamma   90.00
#
_symmetry.space_group_name_H-M   'P 1'
#
loop_
_entity.id
_entity.type
_entity.pdbx_description
1 polymer ?
#
loop_
_entity_poly.entity_id
_entity_poly.type
_entity_poly.pdbx_seq_one_letter_code
_entity_poly.pdbx_strand_id
1 'polypeptide(L)'
;MGLFGKFAYSDGRWSRGGPTAVPFLLVDVHDSGFATVDHRRSDASGGRFFLRYEPRFYFEEPDASDPVDVDAEADGFAAWAREVTGAEVDPAEVRPLLASPDGAPPTDESVELTVDRLAALAGLPPVEWPTEADGYAG
;
A
#
# COMPACT_ATOMS: atom_id res chain seq x y z
N MET A 1 -3.52 -13.71 15.19
CA MET A 1 -2.13 -13.61 14.71
C MET A 1 -2.18 -12.67 13.52
N GLY A 2 -1.45 -11.56 13.55
CA GLY A 2 -1.42 -10.61 12.43
C GLY A 2 -0.47 -11.09 11.32
N LEU A 3 -0.71 -10.59 10.10
CA LEU A 3 0.09 -10.92 8.92
C LEU A 3 1.36 -10.05 8.85
N PHE A 4 2.48 -10.69 8.51
CA PHE A 4 3.68 -10.00 8.03
C PHE A 4 4.02 -10.49 6.64
N GLY A 5 4.18 -9.59 5.68
CA GLY A 5 4.45 -9.99 4.31
C GLY A 5 4.72 -8.84 3.36
N LYS A 6 5.61 -9.10 2.40
CA LYS A 6 5.92 -8.19 1.29
C LYS A 6 5.30 -8.72 0.00
N PHE A 7 4.55 -7.87 -0.68
CA PHE A 7 3.85 -8.17 -1.93
C PHE A 7 4.19 -7.10 -2.95
N ALA A 8 4.78 -7.50 -4.07
CA ALA A 8 5.16 -6.58 -5.13
C ALA A 8 4.35 -6.85 -6.40
N TYR A 9 3.76 -5.82 -6.98
CA TYR A 9 3.22 -5.84 -8.33
C TYR A 9 4.24 -5.21 -9.28
N SER A 10 4.77 -6.00 -10.20
CA SER A 10 5.66 -5.54 -11.27
C SER A 10 5.58 -6.51 -12.44
N ASP A 11 5.81 -6.04 -13.67
CA ASP A 11 5.72 -6.88 -14.87
C ASP A 11 4.36 -7.60 -15.01
N GLY A 12 3.27 -6.88 -14.69
CA GLY A 12 1.91 -7.36 -14.86
C GLY A 12 1.42 -8.40 -13.83
N ARG A 13 2.20 -8.72 -12.80
CA ARG A 13 1.86 -9.78 -11.83
C ARG A 13 2.27 -9.42 -10.40
N TRP A 14 1.59 -10.05 -9.44
CA TRP A 14 2.01 -10.07 -8.04
C TRP A 14 3.12 -11.10 -7.81
N SER A 15 4.04 -10.77 -6.90
CA SER A 15 5.03 -11.69 -6.35
C SER A 15 5.24 -11.42 -4.86
N ARG A 16 5.68 -12.44 -4.12
CA ARG A 16 6.15 -12.25 -2.73
C ARG A 16 7.58 -11.71 -2.73
N GLY A 17 7.89 -10.85 -1.76
CA GLY A 17 9.20 -10.21 -1.63
C GLY A 17 9.32 -8.88 -2.37
N GLY A 18 10.50 -8.57 -2.90
CA GLY A 18 10.79 -7.30 -3.57
C GLY A 18 10.33 -7.24 -5.03
N PRO A 19 10.23 -6.03 -5.63
CA PRO A 19 9.88 -5.86 -7.04
C PRO A 19 10.97 -6.40 -7.97
N THR A 20 10.56 -6.92 -9.12
CA THR A 20 11.48 -7.48 -10.12
C THR A 20 11.72 -6.58 -11.33
N ALA A 21 10.89 -5.54 -11.50
CA ALA A 21 10.96 -4.58 -12.59
C ALA A 21 10.43 -3.21 -12.16
N VAL A 22 10.67 -2.18 -12.99
CA VAL A 22 10.02 -0.86 -12.91
C VAL A 22 9.09 -0.74 -14.13
N PRO A 23 7.89 -0.15 -14.01
CA PRO A 23 7.26 0.38 -12.79
C PRO A 23 6.81 -0.72 -11.81
N PHE A 24 6.70 -0.36 -10.52
CA PHE A 24 6.24 -1.30 -9.48
C PHE A 24 5.38 -0.63 -8.41
N LEU A 25 4.62 -1.48 -7.70
CA LEU A 25 4.00 -1.21 -6.40
C LEU A 25 4.50 -2.27 -5.42
N LEU A 26 5.01 -1.87 -4.27
CA LEU A 26 5.44 -2.74 -3.18
C LEU A 26 4.59 -2.43 -1.95
N VAL A 27 3.97 -3.47 -1.40
CA VAL A 27 3.17 -3.42 -0.18
C VAL A 27 3.86 -4.26 0.88
N ASP A 28 4.19 -3.66 2.02
CA ASP A 28 4.79 -4.32 3.18
C ASP A 28 3.80 -4.26 4.35
N VAL A 29 3.19 -5.40 4.68
CA VAL A 29 2.17 -5.52 5.73
C VAL A 29 2.83 -5.81 7.07
N HIS A 30 2.39 -5.10 8.11
CA HIS A 30 2.90 -5.22 9.48
C HIS A 30 1.76 -5.53 10.46
N ASP A 31 1.76 -6.76 10.98
CA ASP A 31 0.81 -7.28 11.99
C ASP A 31 -0.67 -7.12 11.63
N SER A 32 -1.00 -7.02 10.34
CA SER A 32 -2.32 -6.56 9.83
C SER A 32 -2.77 -5.19 10.37
N GLY A 33 -1.88 -4.49 11.08
CA GLY A 33 -2.09 -3.22 11.75
C GLY A 33 -2.01 -2.07 10.77
N PHE A 34 -0.95 -2.05 9.97
CA PHE A 34 -0.68 -1.08 8.92
C PHE A 34 0.12 -1.72 7.78
N ALA A 35 0.26 -0.98 6.67
CA ALA A 35 1.11 -1.37 5.57
C ALA A 35 1.87 -0.16 5.05
N THR A 36 3.11 -0.38 4.63
CA THR A 36 3.88 0.59 3.85
C THR A 36 3.65 0.31 2.38
N VAL A 37 3.33 1.34 1.60
CA VAL A 37 3.18 1.24 0.15
C VAL A 37 4.24 2.09 -0.51
N ASP A 38 5.09 1.47 -1.33
CA ASP A 38 6.10 2.10 -2.16
C ASP A 38 5.71 1.94 -3.63
N HIS A 39 5.62 3.02 -4.38
CA HIS A 39 5.40 2.94 -5.83
C HIS A 39 6.52 3.65 -6.59
N ARG A 40 6.81 3.13 -7.78
CA ARG A 40 7.85 3.69 -8.67
C ARG A 40 7.37 3.61 -10.10
N ARG A 41 7.46 4.73 -10.82
CA ARG A 41 7.16 4.90 -12.24
C ARG A 41 8.40 4.66 -13.10
N SER A 42 8.21 4.52 -14.41
CA SER A 42 9.28 4.22 -15.38
C SER A 42 10.35 5.32 -15.47
N ASP A 43 10.00 6.56 -15.16
CA ASP A 43 10.91 7.71 -15.09
C ASP A 43 11.67 7.81 -13.75
N ALA A 44 11.59 6.76 -12.92
CA ALA A 44 12.11 6.71 -11.57
C ALA A 44 11.49 7.70 -10.58
N SER A 45 10.42 8.42 -10.94
CA SER A 45 9.60 9.14 -9.95
C SER A 45 8.75 8.15 -9.14
N GLY A 46 8.41 8.49 -7.92
CA GLY A 46 7.66 7.59 -7.03
C GLY A 46 7.38 8.23 -5.69
N GLY A 47 6.65 7.50 -4.87
CA GLY A 47 6.16 7.95 -3.58
C GLY A 47 6.05 6.80 -2.59
N ARG A 48 5.90 7.17 -1.32
CA ARG A 48 5.69 6.24 -0.22
C ARG A 48 4.61 6.78 0.69
N PHE A 49 3.64 5.94 1.00
CA PHE A 49 2.59 6.24 1.97
C PHE A 49 2.26 5.03 2.83
N PHE A 50 1.43 5.26 3.85
CA PHE A 50 0.97 4.22 4.76
C PHE A 50 -0.52 3.96 4.56
N LEU A 51 -0.95 2.74 4.85
CA LEU A 51 -2.35 2.35 4.93
C LEU A 51 -2.72 2.07 6.40
N ARG A 52 -3.95 2.42 6.77
CA ARG A 52 -4.54 2.27 8.10
C ARG A 52 -3.93 3.14 9.20
N TYR A 53 -2.68 2.89 9.59
CA TYR A 53 -1.97 3.71 10.56
C TYR A 53 -0.61 4.13 10.03
N GLU A 54 -0.17 5.33 10.37
CA GLU A 54 1.25 5.66 10.27
C GLU A 54 2.00 5.04 11.47
N PRO A 55 3.27 4.63 11.29
CA PRO A 55 4.08 4.06 12.37
C PRO A 55 4.07 4.90 13.65
N ARG A 56 4.11 6.24 13.54
CA ARG A 56 4.08 7.13 14.71
C ARG A 56 2.83 7.04 15.57
N PHE A 57 1.70 6.64 14.99
CA PHE A 57 0.46 6.39 15.74
C PHE A 57 0.38 4.94 16.20
N TYR A 58 0.77 3.99 15.34
CA TYR A 58 0.72 2.57 15.68
C TYR A 58 1.61 2.19 16.87
N PHE A 59 2.83 2.76 16.92
CA PHE A 59 3.78 2.52 18.00
C PHE A 59 3.67 3.54 19.15
N GLU A 60 2.78 4.55 19.04
CA GLU A 60 2.72 5.70 19.96
C GLU A 60 4.06 6.45 20.11
N GLU A 61 4.88 6.41 19.05
CA GLU A 61 6.21 7.00 19.01
C GLU A 61 6.27 8.11 17.94
N PRO A 62 6.22 9.41 18.33
CA PRO A 62 6.12 10.52 17.38
C PRO A 62 7.19 10.56 16.28
N ASP A 63 8.39 10.04 16.59
CA ASP A 63 9.55 10.04 15.69
C ASP A 63 9.68 8.74 14.86
N ALA A 64 8.72 7.82 14.93
CA ALA A 64 8.77 6.54 14.19
C ALA A 64 8.60 6.71 12.67
N SER A 65 8.03 7.83 12.22
CA SER A 65 7.91 8.20 10.80
C SER A 65 7.65 9.69 10.64
N ASP A 66 8.20 10.29 9.58
CA ASP A 66 7.80 11.62 9.15
C ASP A 66 6.32 11.63 8.70
N PRO A 67 5.57 12.74 8.89
CA PRO A 67 4.21 12.87 8.38
C PRO A 67 4.17 12.74 6.86
N VAL A 68 3.16 12.01 6.35
CA VAL A 68 2.97 11.86 4.90
C VAL A 68 2.13 13.00 4.33
N ASP A 69 2.52 13.52 3.17
CA ASP A 69 1.69 14.44 2.38
C ASP A 69 0.65 13.63 1.59
N VAL A 70 -0.52 13.42 2.22
CA VAL A 70 -1.60 12.57 1.68
C VAL A 70 -2.06 13.01 0.29
N ASP A 71 -2.08 14.32 0.02
CA ASP A 71 -2.53 14.82 -1.28
C ASP A 71 -1.49 14.50 -2.36
N ALA A 72 -0.21 14.76 -2.08
CA ALA A 72 0.87 14.46 -3.02
C ALA A 72 1.01 12.96 -3.30
N GLU A 73 0.88 12.11 -2.28
CA GLU A 73 0.99 10.66 -2.44
C GLU A 73 -0.22 10.06 -3.17
N ALA A 74 -1.44 10.58 -2.94
CA ALA A 74 -2.62 10.17 -3.70
C ALA A 74 -2.49 10.52 -5.19
N ASP A 75 -1.99 11.72 -5.51
CA ASP A 75 -1.72 12.14 -6.89
C ASP A 75 -0.63 11.28 -7.54
N GLY A 76 0.44 10.98 -6.78
CA GLY A 76 1.54 10.12 -7.21
C GLY A 76 1.08 8.70 -7.53
N PHE A 77 0.24 8.12 -6.69
CA PHE A 77 -0.35 6.81 -6.89
C PHE A 77 -1.28 6.78 -8.12
N ALA A 78 -2.15 7.77 -8.29
CA ALA A 78 -3.03 7.87 -9.45
C ALA A 78 -2.23 7.97 -10.76
N ALA A 79 -1.15 8.76 -10.78
CA ALA A 79 -0.24 8.84 -11.92
C ALA A 79 0.46 7.50 -12.20
N TRP A 80 0.86 6.77 -11.16
CA TRP A 80 1.41 5.43 -11.30
C TRP A 80 0.38 4.43 -11.87
N ALA A 81 -0.85 4.40 -11.34
CA ALA A 81 -1.90 3.50 -11.80
C ALA A 81 -2.23 3.73 -13.28
N ARG A 82 -2.35 5.00 -13.71
CA ARG A 82 -2.54 5.36 -15.11
C ARG A 82 -1.45 4.82 -16.02
N GLU A 83 -0.20 4.85 -15.57
CA GLU A 83 0.94 4.33 -16.35
C GLU A 83 0.95 2.80 -16.44
N VAL A 84 0.66 2.11 -15.33
CA VAL A 84 0.81 0.66 -15.22
C VAL A 84 -0.38 -0.11 -15.80
N THR A 85 -1.60 0.34 -15.51
CA THR A 85 -2.83 -0.38 -15.89
C THR A 85 -3.70 0.41 -16.86
N GLY A 86 -3.41 1.70 -17.07
CA GLY A 86 -4.29 2.60 -17.81
C GLY A 86 -5.49 3.08 -17.01
N ALA A 87 -5.59 2.73 -15.72
CA ALA A 87 -6.71 3.14 -14.88
C ALA A 87 -6.69 4.66 -14.62
N GLU A 88 -7.83 5.32 -14.83
CA GLU A 88 -8.03 6.71 -14.43
C GLU A 88 -8.57 6.74 -13.01
N VAL A 89 -7.65 6.73 -12.04
CA VAL A 89 -7.95 6.81 -10.61
C VAL A 89 -8.11 8.27 -10.20
N ASP A 90 -9.23 8.61 -9.56
CA ASP A 90 -9.39 9.92 -8.92
C ASP A 90 -8.60 9.93 -7.60
N PRO A 91 -7.63 10.85 -7.41
CA PRO A 91 -6.91 10.99 -6.13
C PRO A 91 -7.85 11.14 -4.92
N ALA A 92 -9.05 11.71 -5.10
CA ALA A 92 -10.03 11.84 -4.02
C ALA A 92 -10.57 10.48 -3.52
N GLU A 93 -10.53 9.43 -4.36
CA GLU A 93 -10.88 8.05 -3.96
C GLU A 93 -9.72 7.33 -3.25
N VAL A 94 -8.48 7.77 -3.49
CA VAL A 94 -7.27 7.20 -2.87
C VAL A 94 -7.05 7.76 -1.47
N ARG A 95 -7.22 9.08 -1.30
CA ARG A 95 -7.04 9.79 0.00
C ARG A 95 -7.69 9.10 1.20
N PRO A 96 -8.95 8.65 1.17
CA PRO A 96 -9.57 7.98 2.32
C PRO A 96 -8.98 6.59 2.64
N LEU A 97 -8.18 6.00 1.76
CA LEU A 97 -7.49 4.72 1.98
C LEU A 97 -6.13 4.90 2.67
N LEU A 98 -5.50 6.07 2.49
CA LEU A 98 -4.23 6.40 3.14
C LEU A 98 -4.44 6.54 4.66
N ALA A 99 -3.37 6.23 5.41
CA ALA A 99 -3.35 6.47 6.85
C ALA A 99 -3.61 7.95 7.13
N SER A 100 -4.52 8.23 8.07
CA SER A 100 -4.84 9.60 8.44
C SER A 100 -3.63 10.25 9.14
N PRO A 101 -3.25 11.49 8.76
CA PRO A 101 -2.19 12.23 9.43
C PRO A 101 -2.59 12.64 10.86
N ASP A 102 -3.88 12.51 11.21
CA ASP A 102 -4.44 12.76 12.55
C ASP A 102 -4.55 11.48 13.40
N GLY A 103 -4.11 10.32 12.87
CA GLY A 103 -4.08 9.04 13.59
C GLY A 103 -5.43 8.33 13.68
N ALA A 104 -6.47 8.84 13.03
CA ALA A 104 -7.76 8.16 12.95
C ALA A 104 -7.68 6.95 11.99
N PRO A 105 -8.04 5.73 12.40
CA PRO A 105 -8.04 4.60 11.49
C PRO A 105 -9.13 4.76 10.41
N PRO A 106 -8.87 4.33 9.16
CA PRO A 106 -9.92 4.13 8.17
C PRO A 106 -10.91 3.07 8.65
N THR A 107 -12.06 3.01 7.96
CA THR A 107 -13.21 2.17 8.35
C THR A 107 -12.94 0.67 8.25
N ASP A 108 -11.84 0.26 7.61
CA ASP A 108 -11.53 -1.14 7.35
C ASP A 108 -11.01 -1.87 8.58
N GLU A 109 -11.54 -3.07 8.79
CA GLU A 109 -11.23 -3.90 9.96
C GLU A 109 -9.78 -4.38 9.95
N SER A 110 -9.16 -4.53 8.77
CA SER A 110 -7.76 -4.92 8.59
C SER A 110 -7.11 -4.17 7.41
N VAL A 111 -5.78 -4.09 7.39
CA VAL A 111 -5.06 -3.39 6.31
C VAL A 111 -5.10 -4.14 4.98
N GLU A 112 -5.23 -5.47 5.00
CA GLU A 112 -5.36 -6.30 3.80
C GLU A 112 -6.61 -5.90 2.99
N LEU A 113 -7.72 -5.60 3.67
CA LEU A 113 -8.93 -5.11 3.02
C LEU A 113 -8.72 -3.74 2.36
N THR A 114 -7.94 -2.86 3.01
CA THR A 114 -7.56 -1.57 2.43
C THR A 114 -6.64 -1.74 1.22
N VAL A 115 -5.70 -2.70 1.27
CA VAL A 115 -4.83 -3.04 0.13
C VAL A 115 -5.65 -3.60 -1.03
N ASP A 116 -6.63 -4.49 -0.78
CA ASP A 116 -7.49 -5.04 -1.83
C ASP A 116 -8.33 -3.95 -2.51
N ARG A 117 -8.83 -2.98 -1.74
CA ARG A 117 -9.52 -1.80 -2.29
C ARG A 117 -8.60 -0.94 -3.13
N LEU A 118 -7.39 -0.67 -2.64
CA LEU A 118 -6.38 0.09 -3.38
C LEU A 118 -6.00 -0.61 -4.69
N ALA A 119 -5.81 -1.93 -4.66
CA ALA A 119 -5.50 -2.74 -5.83
C ALA A 119 -6.66 -2.72 -6.85
N ALA A 120 -7.90 -2.89 -6.38
CA ALA A 120 -9.08 -2.83 -7.23
C ALA A 120 -9.25 -1.44 -7.88
N LEU A 121 -9.03 -0.36 -7.12
CA LEU A 121 -9.08 1.02 -7.62
C LEU A 121 -8.06 1.23 -8.75
N ALA A 122 -6.84 0.71 -8.60
CA ALA A 122 -5.81 0.77 -9.63
C ALA A 122 -5.98 -0.23 -10.78
N GLY A 123 -7.05 -1.03 -10.81
CA GLY A 123 -7.27 -2.04 -11.84
C GLY A 123 -6.29 -3.22 -11.81
N LEU A 124 -5.68 -3.48 -10.64
CA LEU A 124 -4.79 -4.61 -10.43
C LEU A 124 -5.60 -5.89 -10.15
N PRO A 125 -5.05 -7.08 -10.45
CA PRO A 125 -5.59 -8.31 -9.91
C PRO A 125 -5.55 -8.30 -8.37
N PRO A 126 -6.43 -9.06 -7.69
CA PRO A 126 -6.42 -9.16 -6.23
C PRO A 126 -5.10 -9.74 -5.73
N VAL A 127 -4.69 -9.34 -4.52
CA VAL A 127 -3.49 -9.90 -3.87
C VAL A 127 -3.81 -11.31 -3.37
N GLU A 128 -2.91 -12.26 -3.64
CA GLU A 128 -3.03 -13.61 -3.08
C GLU A 128 -2.47 -13.64 -1.66
N TRP A 129 -3.35 -13.37 -0.70
CA TRP A 129 -3.03 -13.39 0.72
C TRP A 129 -2.74 -14.82 1.21
N PRO A 130 -1.66 -15.03 1.99
CA PRO A 130 -1.42 -16.32 2.63
C PRO A 130 -2.53 -16.60 3.65
N THR A 131 -3.03 -17.83 3.63
CA THR A 131 -3.99 -18.38 4.57
C THR A 131 -3.28 -19.08 5.73
N GLU A 132 -3.98 -19.41 6.81
CA GLU A 132 -3.40 -20.20 7.92
C GLU A 132 -2.80 -21.55 7.45
N ALA A 133 -3.26 -22.08 6.31
CA ALA A 133 -2.73 -23.30 5.71
C ALA A 133 -1.36 -23.11 5.02
N ASP A 134 -0.96 -21.87 4.69
CA ASP A 134 0.29 -21.58 4.00
C ASP A 134 1.51 -21.57 4.92
N GLY A 135 1.31 -21.71 6.24
CA GLY A 135 2.36 -21.72 7.25
C GLY A 135 3.06 -20.36 7.36
N TYR A 136 2.90 -19.69 8.49
CA TYR A 136 3.70 -18.49 8.78
C TYR A 136 5.17 -18.92 8.86
N ALA A 137 5.95 -18.62 7.83
CA ALA A 137 7.40 -18.76 7.88
C ALA A 137 7.90 -17.69 8.86
N GLY A 138 8.15 -18.11 10.10
CA GLY A 138 8.71 -17.29 11.18
C GLY A 138 10.18 -16.96 10.99
#